data_AF-A0AAW0GMP8-F1
#
_entry.id   AF-A0AAW0GMP8-F1
#
_cell.length_a   1.000
_cell.length_b   1.000
_cell.length_c   1.000
_cell.angle_alpha   90.00
_cell.angle_beta   90.00
_cell.angle_gamma   90.00
#
_symmetry.space_group_name_H-M   'P 1'
#
loop_
_entity.id
_entity.type
_entity.pdbx_description
1 polymer ?
#
loop_
_entity_poly.entity_id
_entity_poly.type
_entity_poly.pdbx_seq_one_letter_code
_entity_poly.pdbx_strand_id
1 'polypeptide(L)'
;MAIGWGNLNGAVTSNVYRAVDKPWYRLGHGIVLAYIAIGFFSSLLFLLLLRRENALRDAGHRDEVIEGVDSKHAHERNGQFESVEAARMEKGDLWSGFRYTL
;
A
#
# COMPACT_ATOMS: atom_id res chain seq x y z
N MET A 1 -26.33 10.89 9.26
CA MET A 1 -26.31 10.06 8.04
C MET A 1 -24.89 10.12 7.47
N ALA A 2 -24.13 9.02 7.51
CA ALA A 2 -22.75 9.00 7.02
C ALA A 2 -22.69 8.33 5.65
N ILE A 3 -22.27 9.06 4.62
CA ILE A 3 -22.04 8.50 3.28
C ILE A 3 -20.60 7.97 3.25
N GLY A 4 -20.46 6.65 3.30
CA GLY A 4 -19.17 5.98 3.13
C GLY A 4 -18.77 5.88 1.65
N TRP A 5 -17.50 5.56 1.40
CA TRP A 5 -16.95 5.44 0.05
C TRP A 5 -17.62 4.36 -0.80
N GLY A 6 -18.07 3.27 -0.17
CA GLY A 6 -18.86 2.22 -0.84
C GLY A 6 -20.20 2.74 -1.37
N ASN A 7 -20.92 3.56 -0.59
CA ASN A 7 -22.22 4.11 -0.99
C ASN A 7 -22.08 5.13 -2.11
N LEU A 8 -21.00 5.94 -2.10
CA LEU A 8 -20.73 6.88 -3.19
C LEU A 8 -20.45 6.13 -4.51
N ASN A 9 -19.65 5.06 -4.47
CA ASN A 9 -19.37 4.28 -5.68
C ASN A 9 -20.65 3.65 -6.26
N GLY A 10 -21.54 3.15 -5.40
CA GLY A 10 -22.87 2.67 -5.81
C GLY A 10 -23.71 3.76 -6.51
N ALA A 11 -23.69 4.98 -5.99
CA ALA A 11 -24.39 6.12 -6.60
C ALA A 11 -23.78 6.55 -7.96
N VAL A 12 -22.46 6.53 -8.09
CA VAL A 12 -21.75 6.90 -9.33
C VAL A 12 -21.97 5.85 -10.42
N THR A 13 -21.81 4.56 -10.10
CA THR A 13 -21.92 3.46 -11.07
C THR A 13 -23.35 3.29 -11.59
N SER A 14 -24.35 3.47 -10.74
CA SER A 14 -25.77 3.39 -11.13
C SER A 14 -26.22 4.51 -12.08
N ASN A 15 -25.53 5.66 -12.09
CA ASN A 15 -25.89 6.83 -12.91
C ASN A 15 -24.89 7.12 -14.03
N VAL A 16 -23.87 6.29 -14.21
CA VAL A 16 -22.77 6.55 -15.14
C VAL A 16 -23.24 6.55 -16.62
N TYR A 17 -24.26 5.73 -16.94
CA TYR A 17 -24.86 5.64 -18.27
C TYR A 17 -26.15 6.44 -18.33
N ARG A 18 -26.07 7.69 -18.79
CA ARG A 18 -27.21 8.60 -18.87
C ARG A 18 -27.91 8.48 -20.23
N ALA A 19 -29.23 8.52 -20.23
CA ALA A 19 -30.03 8.43 -21.45
C ALA A 19 -29.76 9.58 -22.46
N VAL A 20 -29.31 10.74 -21.98
CA VAL A 20 -28.95 11.92 -22.81
C VAL A 20 -27.72 11.64 -23.67
N ASP A 21 -26.84 10.73 -23.24
CA ASP A 21 -25.61 10.41 -23.96
C ASP A 21 -25.80 9.30 -25.01
N LYS A 22 -27.05 8.89 -25.29
CA LYS A 22 -27.39 7.90 -26.33
C LYS A 22 -26.96 8.36 -27.74
N PRO A 23 -26.61 7.43 -28.65
CA PRO A 23 -26.47 5.98 -28.44
C PRO A 23 -25.08 5.55 -27.95
N TRP A 24 -24.10 6.46 -27.96
CA TRP A 24 -22.67 6.12 -27.81
C TRP A 24 -22.17 6.13 -26.36
N TYR A 25 -22.86 6.82 -25.46
CA TYR A 25 -22.53 6.91 -24.02
C TYR A 25 -21.06 7.22 -23.73
N ARG A 26 -20.48 8.20 -24.43
CA ARG A 26 -19.04 8.51 -24.37
C ARG A 26 -18.56 8.82 -22.95
N LEU A 27 -19.38 9.52 -22.16
CA LEU A 27 -19.08 9.86 -20.78
C LEU A 27 -19.06 8.61 -19.89
N GLY A 28 -20.06 7.74 -19.98
CA GLY A 28 -20.13 6.50 -19.19
C GLY A 28 -18.92 5.61 -19.43
N HIS A 29 -18.55 5.39 -20.70
CA HIS A 29 -17.34 4.66 -21.04
C HIS A 29 -16.07 5.34 -20.53
N GLY A 30 -15.98 6.67 -20.63
CA GLY A 30 -14.84 7.44 -20.10
C GLY A 30 -14.65 7.25 -18.60
N ILE A 31 -15.72 7.26 -17.81
CA ILE A 31 -15.64 7.01 -16.36
C ILE A 31 -15.19 5.57 -16.07
N VAL A 32 -15.75 4.58 -16.78
CA VAL A 32 -15.33 3.17 -16.60
C VAL A 32 -13.84 3.00 -16.92
N LEU A 33 -13.36 3.58 -18.02
CA LEU A 33 -11.94 3.54 -18.38
C LEU A 33 -11.07 4.25 -17.33
N ALA A 34 -11.52 5.36 -16.76
CA ALA A 34 -10.81 6.05 -15.69
C ALA A 34 -10.70 5.16 -14.43
N TYR A 35 -11.76 4.44 -14.06
CA TYR A 35 -11.73 3.50 -12.93
C TYR A 35 -10.71 2.37 -13.16
N ILE A 36 -10.72 1.78 -14.36
CA ILE A 36 -9.76 0.73 -14.74
C ILE A 36 -8.34 1.28 -14.68
N ALA A 37 -8.10 2.47 -15.23
CA ALA A 37 -6.80 3.11 -15.22
C ALA A 37 -6.31 3.37 -13.79
N ILE A 38 -7.15 3.94 -12.92
CA ILE A 38 -6.81 4.19 -11.51
C ILE A 38 -6.47 2.89 -10.79
N GLY A 39 -7.28 1.83 -10.98
CA GLY A 39 -7.00 0.52 -10.42
C GLY A 39 -5.64 -0.02 -10.88
N PHE A 40 -5.39 0.01 -12.19
CA PHE A 40 -4.13 -0.45 -12.78
C PHE A 40 -2.92 0.32 -12.26
N PHE A 41 -2.98 1.66 -12.25
CA PHE A 41 -1.89 2.51 -11.75
C PHE A 41 -1.67 2.32 -10.25
N SER A 42 -2.74 2.14 -9.48
CA SER A 42 -2.63 1.88 -8.03
C SER A 42 -1.92 0.55 -7.79
N SER A 43 -2.33 -0.52 -8.47
CA SER A 43 -1.67 -1.83 -8.38
C SER A 43 -0.20 -1.77 -8.79
N LEU A 44 0.12 -1.09 -9.88
CA LEU A 44 1.51 -0.89 -10.32
C LEU A 44 2.31 -0.10 -9.28
N LEU A 45 1.75 0.97 -8.73
CA LEU A 45 2.40 1.78 -7.71
C LEU A 45 2.66 0.95 -6.44
N PHE A 46 1.68 0.18 -5.97
CA PHE A 46 1.85 -0.73 -4.84
C PHE A 46 2.98 -1.73 -5.08
N LEU A 47 3.03 -2.36 -6.26
CA LEU A 47 4.08 -3.29 -6.62
C LEU A 47 5.49 -2.65 -6.55
N LEU A 48 5.63 -1.42 -7.07
CA LEU A 48 6.90 -0.69 -7.03
C LEU A 48 7.30 -0.26 -5.61
N LEU A 49 6.33 0.20 -4.81
CA LEU A 49 6.59 0.63 -3.44
C LEU A 49 7.00 -0.54 -2.54
N LEU A 50 6.33 -1.69 -2.66
CA LEU A 50 6.68 -2.89 -1.89
C LEU A 50 8.07 -3.43 -2.29
N ARG A 51 8.40 -3.41 -3.60
CA ARG A 51 9.76 -3.70 -4.07
C ARG A 51 10.80 -2.76 -3.47
N ARG A 52 10.52 -1.46 -3.48
CA ARG A 52 11.40 -0.44 -2.91
C ARG A 52 11.59 -0.64 -1.41
N GLU A 53 10.52 -0.94 -0.67
CA GLU A 53 10.62 -1.14 0.78
C GLU A 53 11.44 -2.39 1.12
N ASN A 54 11.26 -3.50 0.39
CA ASN A 54 12.13 -4.68 0.53
C ASN A 54 13.60 -4.32 0.26
N ALA A 55 13.89 -3.57 -0.81
CA ALA A 55 15.27 -3.14 -1.12
C ALA A 55 15.86 -2.22 -0.05
N LEU A 56 15.06 -1.33 0.56
CA LEU A 56 15.50 -0.48 1.67
C LEU A 56 15.82 -1.30 2.93
N ARG A 57 15.05 -2.37 3.17
CA ARG A 57 15.33 -3.33 4.26
C ARG A 57 16.58 -4.17 3.97
N ASP A 58 16.79 -4.61 2.74
CA ASP A 58 18.00 -5.34 2.34
C ASP A 58 19.26 -4.47 2.45
N ALA A 59 19.12 -3.15 2.26
CA ALA A 59 20.19 -2.16 2.47
C ALA A 59 20.41 -1.79 3.95
N GLY A 60 19.66 -2.36 4.89
CA GLY A 60 19.78 -2.12 6.33
C GLY A 60 19.20 -0.79 6.82
N HIS A 61 18.49 -0.02 6.00
CA HIS A 61 17.94 1.28 6.41
C HIS A 61 16.85 1.19 7.48
N ARG A 62 16.26 0.00 7.64
CA ARG A 62 15.17 -0.31 8.58
C ARG A 62 15.65 -1.12 9.79
N ASP A 63 16.95 -1.39 9.91
CA ASP A 63 17.49 -2.23 10.98
C ASP A 63 17.30 -1.57 12.34
N GLU A 64 16.73 -2.32 13.27
CA GLU A 64 16.62 -1.95 14.67
C GLU A 64 17.87 -2.37 15.46
N VAL A 65 18.10 -1.71 16.59
CA VAL A 65 19.17 -2.08 17.51
C VAL A 65 18.71 -3.29 18.32
N ILE A 66 19.44 -4.40 18.25
CA ILE A 66 19.16 -5.61 19.02
C ILE A 66 20.30 -5.82 19.99
N GLU A 67 19.97 -5.96 21.28
CA GLU A 67 20.99 -6.16 22.31
C GLU A 67 21.80 -7.43 22.05
N GLY A 68 23.12 -7.31 22.11
CA GLY A 68 24.04 -8.43 21.85
C GLY A 68 24.29 -8.74 20.36
N VAL A 69 23.67 -8.02 19.42
CA VAL A 69 23.93 -8.16 17.98
C VAL A 69 24.65 -6.91 17.46
N ASP A 70 25.87 -7.07 16.96
CA ASP A 70 26.61 -5.98 16.31
C ASP A 70 26.12 -5.78 14.87
N SER A 71 25.10 -4.94 14.72
CA SER A 71 24.52 -4.55 13.43
C SER A 71 25.04 -3.19 13.01
N LYS A 72 25.97 -3.14 12.04
CA LYS A 72 26.59 -1.89 11.53
C LYS A 72 25.60 -0.86 10.97
N HIS A 73 24.40 -1.30 10.58
CA HIS A 73 23.36 -0.47 9.97
C HIS A 73 22.18 -0.21 10.92
N ALA A 74 22.21 -0.76 12.14
CA ALA A 74 21.16 -0.53 13.11
C ALA A 74 21.14 0.93 13.57
N HIS A 75 19.94 1.50 13.66
CA HIS A 75 19.74 2.87 14.12
C HIS A 75 18.69 2.90 15.25
N GLU A 76 18.99 3.62 16.33
CA GLU A 76 18.10 3.80 17.48
C GLU A 76 16.73 4.39 17.09
N ARG A 77 16.66 5.17 16.00
CA ARG A 77 15.39 5.69 15.46
C ARG A 77 14.40 4.60 15.07
N ASN A 78 14.91 3.40 14.76
CA ASN A 78 14.12 2.24 14.40
C ASN A 78 13.74 1.41 15.64
N GLY A 79 14.09 1.84 16.85
CA GLY A 79 13.82 1.14 18.10
C GLY A 79 14.99 0.28 18.58
N GLN A 80 15.00 0.01 19.88
CA GLN A 80 15.95 -0.88 20.55
C GLN A 80 15.17 -2.00 21.23
N PHE A 81 15.61 -3.24 21.04
CA PHE A 81 14.93 -4.42 21.53
C PHE A 81 15.94 -5.39 22.16
N GLU A 82 15.52 -6.08 23.22
CA GLU A 82 16.33 -7.09 23.92
C GLU A 82 16.62 -8.31 23.04
N SER A 83 15.74 -8.64 22.10
CA SER A 83 15.89 -9.77 21.20
C SER A 83 15.16 -9.57 19.86
N VAL A 84 15.53 -10.38 18.87
CA VAL A 84 14.84 -10.43 17.56
C VAL A 84 13.35 -10.78 17.72
N GLU A 85 13.02 -11.66 18.67
CA GLU A 85 11.63 -12.06 18.91
C GLU A 85 10.80 -10.93 19.50
N ALA A 86 11.38 -10.16 20.43
CA ALA A 86 10.74 -8.96 20.98
C ALA A 86 10.47 -7.91 19.87
N ALA A 87 11.47 -7.64 19.03
CA ALA A 87 11.32 -6.74 17.88
C ALA A 87 10.21 -7.21 16.92
N ARG A 88 10.15 -8.51 16.63
CA ARG A 88 9.13 -9.09 15.75
C ARG A 88 7.72 -9.01 16.33
N MET A 89 7.56 -9.25 17.63
CA MET A 89 6.26 -9.18 18.30
C MET A 89 5.72 -7.75 18.36
N GLU A 90 6.57 -6.77 18.66
CA GLU A 90 6.14 -5.38 18.81
C GLU A 90 5.89 -4.70 17.46
N LYS A 91 6.79 -4.89 16.48
CA LYS A 91 6.70 -4.20 15.19
C LYS A 91 5.78 -4.86 14.18
N GLY A 92 5.54 -6.17 14.28
CA GLY A 92 4.77 -6.91 13.28
C GLY A 92 5.37 -6.81 11.87
N ASP A 93 4.64 -6.20 10.93
CA ASP A 93 5.05 -6.05 9.52
C ASP A 93 6.08 -4.93 9.29
N LEU A 94 6.28 -4.07 10.29
CA LEU A 94 7.32 -3.03 10.30
C LEU A 94 8.69 -3.56 10.75
N TRP A 95 8.77 -4.81 11.18
CA TRP A 95 10.03 -5.46 11.55
C TRP A 95 11.00 -5.51 10.37
N SER A 96 12.29 -5.24 10.61
CA SER A 96 13.33 -5.18 9.57
C SER A 96 13.43 -6.47 8.73
N GLY A 97 13.20 -7.62 9.37
CA GLY A 97 13.21 -8.94 8.74
C GLY A 97 11.93 -9.30 7.99
N PHE A 98 10.86 -8.51 8.09
CA PHE A 98 9.64 -8.76 7.33
C PHE A 98 9.89 -8.51 5.84
N ARG A 99 9.41 -9.40 4.98
CA ARG A 99 9.53 -9.31 3.52
C ARG A 99 8.14 -9.39 2.89
N TYR A 100 7.80 -8.39 2.10
CA TYR A 100 6.55 -8.41 1.33
C TYR A 100 6.72 -9.37 0.16
N THR A 101 5.77 -10.30 0.00
CA THR A 101 5.66 -11.16 -1.17
C THR A 101 5.04 -10.39 -2.33
N LEU A 102 5.56 -10.60 -3.54
CA LEU A 102 5.20 -9.86 -4.76
C LEU A 102 4.68 -10.81 -5.83
#